data_AF-A0A0E3S6B7-F1
#
_entry.id   AF-A0A0E3S6B7-F1
#
_cell.length_a   1.000
_cell.length_b   1.000
_cell.length_c   1.000
_cell.angle_alpha   90.00
_cell.angle_beta   90.00
_cell.angle_gamma   90.00
#
_symmetry.space_group_name_H-M   'P 1'
#
loop_
_entity.id
_entity.type
_entity.pdbx_description
1 polymer ?
#
loop_
_entity_poly.entity_id
_entity_poly.type
_entity_poly.pdbx_seq_one_letter_code
_entity_poly.pdbx_strand_id
1 'polypeptide(L)'
;MEVYEDDGPWMWVAFATNCRLIVTFIIGPRKQYVADELVKLTADCLSEVIPVYVTDGLDFYKVALLNQYGVRIEYPKTGKRGRPKNPEIVPPEDLKYAQVVKKRKGGKLQKVVRKVIFGEDIEQKEISTNLIERQNLTFR
;
A
#
# COMPACT_ATOMS: atom_id res chain seq x y z
N MET A 1 13.64 3.86 7.41
CA MET A 1 13.58 2.56 6.73
C MET A 1 14.29 2.75 5.42
N GLU A 2 15.13 1.81 5.00
CA GLU A 2 15.84 1.92 3.71
C GLU A 2 14.80 1.82 2.59
N VAL A 3 14.80 2.78 1.68
CA VAL A 3 14.00 2.72 0.47
C VAL A 3 14.65 1.68 -0.44
N TYR A 4 14.03 0.51 -0.55
CA TYR A 4 14.51 -0.58 -1.41
C TYR A 4 14.08 -0.32 -2.85
N GLU A 5 14.81 0.55 -3.53
CA GLU A 5 14.73 0.69 -4.99
C GLU A 5 15.53 -0.39 -5.70
N ASP A 6 15.03 -0.83 -6.84
CA ASP A 6 15.67 -1.84 -7.68
C ASP A 6 15.22 -1.64 -9.13
N ASP A 7 16.15 -1.60 -10.07
CA ASP A 7 15.89 -1.45 -11.51
C ASP A 7 15.50 -2.78 -12.19
N GLY A 8 15.55 -3.91 -11.47
CA GLY A 8 15.18 -5.22 -12.00
C GLY A 8 13.70 -5.33 -12.43
N PRO A 9 13.37 -6.25 -13.35
CA PRO A 9 11.99 -6.49 -13.75
C PRO A 9 11.23 -7.25 -12.66
N TRP A 10 10.38 -6.56 -11.91
CA TRP A 10 9.49 -7.16 -10.91
C TRP A 10 8.08 -7.26 -11.45
N MET A 11 7.40 -8.36 -11.15
CA MET A 11 5.96 -8.48 -11.34
C MET A 11 5.23 -7.95 -10.10
N TRP A 12 4.45 -6.90 -10.28
CA TRP A 12 3.60 -6.29 -9.27
C TRP A 12 2.19 -6.80 -9.47
N VAL A 13 1.55 -7.30 -8.42
CA VAL A 13 0.25 -7.97 -8.53
C VAL A 13 -0.70 -7.43 -7.48
N ALA A 14 -1.88 -6.98 -7.93
CA ALA A 14 -3.01 -6.72 -7.07
C ALA A 14 -3.93 -7.95 -7.06
N PHE A 15 -4.25 -8.46 -5.87
CA PHE A 15 -4.93 -9.75 -5.72
C PHE A 15 -6.07 -9.66 -4.72
N ALA A 16 -7.28 -9.98 -5.16
CA ALA A 16 -8.47 -10.04 -4.32
C ALA A 16 -8.55 -11.41 -3.64
N THR A 17 -8.25 -11.43 -2.34
CA THR A 17 -8.07 -12.67 -1.55
C THR A 17 -9.37 -13.44 -1.30
N ASN A 18 -10.49 -12.74 -1.21
CA ASN A 18 -11.83 -13.29 -0.99
C ASN A 18 -12.31 -14.17 -2.16
N CYS A 19 -12.01 -13.77 -3.40
CA CYS A 19 -12.43 -14.48 -4.62
C CYS A 19 -11.26 -15.15 -5.38
N ARG A 20 -10.02 -15.04 -4.87
CA ARG A 20 -8.80 -15.58 -5.50
C ARG A 20 -8.57 -15.04 -6.93
N LEU A 21 -8.83 -13.76 -7.13
CA LEU A 21 -8.74 -13.11 -8.43
C LEU A 21 -7.52 -12.19 -8.49
N ILE A 22 -6.74 -12.27 -9.58
CA ILE A 22 -5.79 -11.22 -9.94
C ILE A 22 -6.60 -10.08 -10.52
N VAL A 23 -6.59 -8.93 -9.84
CA VAL A 23 -7.31 -7.72 -10.29
C VAL A 23 -6.53 -7.05 -11.42
N THR A 24 -5.23 -6.86 -11.20
CA THR A 24 -4.32 -6.30 -12.19
C THR A 24 -2.89 -6.72 -11.87
N PHE A 25 -2.00 -6.62 -12.87
CA PHE A 25 -0.57 -6.77 -12.68
C PHE A 25 0.19 -5.86 -13.65
N ILE A 26 1.40 -5.48 -13.26
CA ILE A 26 2.34 -4.75 -14.12
C ILE A 26 3.75 -5.30 -13.94
N ILE A 27 4.59 -5.17 -14.96
CA ILE A 27 6.00 -5.55 -14.90
C ILE A 27 6.83 -4.28 -14.92
N GLY A 28 7.66 -4.07 -13.91
CA GLY A 28 8.49 -2.88 -13.80
C GLY A 28 9.42 -2.88 -12.60
N PRO A 29 10.32 -1.87 -12.51
CA PRO A 29 11.25 -1.75 -11.40
C PRO A 29 10.54 -1.44 -10.06
N ARG A 30 11.27 -1.60 -8.95
CA ARG A 30 10.86 -1.12 -7.62
C ARG A 30 11.07 0.36 -7.49
N LYS A 31 10.13 1.11 -8.08
CA LYS A 31 10.08 2.57 -8.03
C LYS A 31 8.67 3.05 -7.75
N GLN A 32 8.57 4.25 -7.19
CA GLN A 32 7.30 4.85 -6.79
C GLN A 32 6.28 4.89 -7.92
N TYR A 33 6.69 5.28 -9.14
CA TYR A 33 5.77 5.41 -10.26
C TYR A 33 5.09 4.08 -10.65
N VAL A 34 5.76 2.94 -10.44
CA VAL A 34 5.21 1.61 -10.69
C VAL A 34 4.15 1.28 -9.64
N ALA A 35 4.42 1.59 -8.37
CA ALA A 35 3.42 1.45 -7.31
C ALA A 35 2.20 2.35 -7.54
N ASP A 36 2.41 3.59 -7.97
CA ASP A 36 1.34 4.54 -8.31
C ASP A 36 0.46 3.99 -9.44
N GLU A 37 1.08 3.47 -10.50
CA GLU A 37 0.37 2.88 -11.64
C GLU A 37 -0.42 1.62 -11.25
N LEU A 38 0.17 0.71 -10.46
CA LEU A 38 -0.52 -0.49 -9.97
C LEU A 38 -1.76 -0.11 -9.14
N VAL A 39 -1.61 0.82 -8.20
CA VAL A 39 -2.70 1.25 -7.32
C VAL A 39 -3.81 1.90 -8.14
N LYS A 40 -3.46 2.77 -9.09
CA LYS A 40 -4.43 3.39 -10.00
C LYS A 40 -5.21 2.34 -10.80
N LEU A 41 -4.52 1.43 -11.48
CA LEU A 41 -5.17 0.36 -12.27
C LEU A 41 -6.05 -0.55 -11.40
N THR A 42 -5.64 -0.78 -10.15
CA THR A 42 -6.45 -1.54 -9.18
C THR A 42 -7.72 -0.76 -8.85
N ALA A 43 -7.61 0.53 -8.56
CA ALA A 43 -8.74 1.40 -8.25
C ALA A 43 -9.77 1.47 -9.39
N ASP A 44 -9.29 1.56 -10.64
CA ASP A 44 -10.14 1.60 -11.84
C ASP A 44 -10.99 0.32 -12.01
N CYS A 45 -10.60 -0.78 -11.37
CA CYS A 45 -11.31 -2.07 -11.41
C CYS A 45 -12.23 -2.31 -10.21
N LEU A 46 -12.20 -1.43 -9.20
CA LEU A 46 -12.97 -1.56 -7.97
C LEU A 46 -14.28 -0.76 -8.05
N SER A 47 -15.25 -1.12 -7.21
CA SER A 47 -16.46 -0.32 -7.02
C SER A 47 -16.16 0.92 -6.17
N GLU A 48 -17.19 1.73 -5.89
CA GLU A 48 -17.07 2.92 -5.03
C GLU A 48 -16.59 2.60 -3.59
N VAL A 49 -16.67 1.34 -3.16
CA VAL A 49 -16.24 0.92 -1.83
C VAL A 49 -14.74 0.62 -1.83
N ILE A 50 -13.98 1.37 -1.04
CA ILE A 50 -12.53 1.16 -0.87
C ILE A 50 -12.29 -0.12 -0.07
N PRO A 51 -11.54 -1.11 -0.60
CA PRO A 51 -11.22 -2.32 0.13
C PRO A 51 -10.10 -2.08 1.15
N VAL A 52 -9.91 -3.05 2.05
CA VAL A 52 -8.72 -3.08 2.91
C VAL A 52 -7.50 -3.47 2.07
N TYR A 53 -6.51 -2.60 1.99
CA TYR A 53 -5.24 -2.90 1.34
C TYR A 53 -4.27 -3.57 2.30
N VAL A 54 -3.65 -4.66 1.86
CA VAL A 54 -2.56 -5.34 2.57
C VAL A 54 -1.41 -5.57 1.62
N THR A 55 -0.25 -4.98 1.90
CA THR A 55 0.94 -5.13 1.06
C THR A 55 2.09 -5.76 1.82
N ASP A 56 3.18 -6.01 1.10
CA ASP A 56 4.47 -6.26 1.73
C ASP A 56 5.01 -4.98 2.41
N GLY A 57 6.24 -5.08 2.92
CA GLY A 57 6.90 -3.98 3.62
C GLY A 57 7.55 -2.91 2.73
N LEU A 58 7.22 -2.80 1.43
CA LEU A 58 7.75 -1.74 0.58
C LEU A 58 7.10 -0.39 0.90
N ASP A 59 7.91 0.66 1.02
CA ASP A 59 7.44 2.00 1.42
C ASP A 59 6.61 2.71 0.33
N PHE A 60 6.74 2.30 -0.94
CA PHE A 60 6.09 2.97 -2.07
C PHE A 60 4.56 2.97 -2.01
N TYR A 61 3.97 1.87 -1.51
CA TYR A 61 2.52 1.70 -1.47
C TYR A 61 1.81 2.70 -0.56
N LYS A 62 2.48 3.15 0.51
CA LYS A 62 1.92 4.19 1.39
C LYS A 62 1.66 5.48 0.60
N VAL A 63 2.63 5.89 -0.21
CA VAL A 63 2.56 7.11 -1.01
C VAL A 63 1.56 6.92 -2.16
N ALA A 64 1.59 5.76 -2.83
CA ALA A 64 0.68 5.46 -3.93
C ALA A 64 -0.80 5.48 -3.51
N LEU A 65 -1.13 4.85 -2.38
CA LEU A 65 -2.49 4.85 -1.84
C LEU A 65 -2.94 6.26 -1.43
N LEU A 66 -2.04 7.07 -0.85
CA LEU A 66 -2.34 8.45 -0.50
C LEU A 66 -2.51 9.35 -1.73
N ASN A 67 -1.75 9.12 -2.79
CA ASN A 67 -1.92 9.84 -4.06
C ASN A 67 -3.26 9.50 -4.74
N GLN A 68 -3.69 8.24 -4.66
CA GLN A 68 -4.92 7.77 -5.30
C GLN A 68 -6.19 8.15 -4.53
N TYR A 69 -6.19 7.95 -3.20
CA TYR A 69 -7.38 8.09 -2.36
C TYR A 69 -7.34 9.30 -1.42
N GLY A 70 -6.18 9.96 -1.29
CA GLY A 70 -6.00 11.02 -0.32
C GLY A 70 -6.88 12.23 -0.57
N VAL A 71 -7.37 12.81 0.51
CA VAL A 71 -8.18 14.03 0.49
C VAL A 71 -7.28 15.21 0.83
N ARG A 72 -7.39 16.27 0.03
CA ARG A 72 -6.68 17.52 0.28
C ARG A 72 -7.44 18.35 1.31
N ILE A 73 -6.83 18.56 2.47
CA ILE A 73 -7.35 19.46 3.50
C ILE A 73 -6.66 20.81 3.39
N GLU A 74 -7.47 21.85 3.24
CA GLU A 74 -7.02 23.23 3.34
C GLU A 74 -7.28 23.76 4.75
N TYR A 75 -6.27 24.39 5.33
CA TYR A 75 -6.38 24.98 6.66
C TYR A 75 -6.81 26.45 6.52
N PRO A 76 -7.87 26.89 7.21
CA PRO A 76 -8.29 28.27 7.16
C PRO A 76 -7.20 29.17 7.73
N LYS A 77 -7.09 30.38 7.18
CA LYS A 77 -6.13 31.38 7.67
C LYS A 77 -6.49 31.73 9.12
N THR A 78 -5.57 31.48 10.06
CA THR A 78 -5.80 31.70 11.50
C THR A 78 -5.86 33.19 11.89
N GLY A 79 -5.47 34.11 11.00
CA GLY A 79 -5.42 35.56 11.27
C GLY A 79 -4.32 36.01 12.25
N LYS A 80 -3.61 35.06 12.88
CA LYS A 80 -2.48 35.31 13.79
C LYS A 80 -1.18 35.53 13.01
N ARG A 81 -0.25 36.27 13.61
CA ARG A 81 1.10 36.49 13.05
C ARG A 81 1.84 35.15 12.97
N GLY A 82 2.25 34.73 11.77
CA GLY A 82 2.96 33.47 11.51
C GLY A 82 2.75 32.99 10.06
N ARG A 83 3.52 31.98 9.64
CA ARG A 83 3.34 31.34 8.33
C ARG A 83 2.05 30.50 8.36
N PRO A 84 1.09 30.73 7.43
CA PRO A 84 -0.09 29.87 7.32
C PRO A 84 0.30 28.40 7.14
N LYS A 85 -0.50 27.49 7.70
CA LYS A 85 -0.28 26.06 7.51
C LYS A 85 -0.52 25.70 6.04
N ASN A 86 0.41 24.97 5.43
CA ASN A 86 0.25 24.49 4.06
C ASN A 86 -0.89 23.46 4.00
N PRO A 87 -1.63 23.39 2.88
CA PRO A 87 -2.52 22.28 2.61
C PRO A 87 -1.80 20.94 2.70
N GLU A 88 -2.52 19.91 3.13
CA GLU A 88 -1.98 18.57 3.35
C GLU A 88 -2.89 17.53 2.70
N ILE A 89 -2.31 16.47 2.16
CA ILE A 89 -3.05 15.30 1.67
C ILE A 89 -3.07 14.29 2.80
N VAL A 90 -4.27 13.93 3.25
CA VAL A 90 -4.47 12.96 4.33
C VAL A 90 -5.28 11.77 3.82
N PRO A 91 -5.09 10.57 4.39
CA PRO A 91 -5.95 9.43 4.08
C PRO A 91 -7.39 9.74 4.53
N PRO A 92 -8.42 9.43 3.72
CA PRO A 92 -9.81 9.51 4.17
C PRO A 92 -10.10 8.44 5.23
N GLU A 93 -11.21 8.61 5.96
CA GLU A 93 -11.58 7.73 7.09
C GLU A 93 -11.84 6.28 6.68
N ASP A 94 -12.30 6.07 5.44
CA ASP A 94 -12.60 4.76 4.86
C ASP A 94 -11.36 4.04 4.30
N LEU A 95 -10.22 4.73 4.11
CA LEU A 95 -8.99 4.13 3.62
C LEU A 95 -8.28 3.34 4.73
N LYS A 96 -8.42 2.02 4.66
CA LYS A 96 -7.74 1.06 5.54
C LYS A 96 -6.55 0.41 4.83
N TYR A 97 -5.36 0.54 5.41
CA TYR A 97 -4.14 -0.01 4.83
C TYR A 97 -3.19 -0.56 5.89
N ALA A 98 -2.69 -1.78 5.66
CA ALA A 98 -1.70 -2.44 6.50
C ALA A 98 -0.56 -3.09 5.70
N GLN A 99 0.56 -3.33 6.37
CA GLN A 99 1.74 -3.99 5.82
C GLN A 99 2.10 -5.24 6.61
N VAL A 100 2.53 -6.27 5.89
CA VAL A 100 3.19 -7.46 6.45
C VAL A 100 4.70 -7.35 6.21
N VAL A 101 5.43 -6.98 7.25
CA VAL A 101 6.89 -6.77 7.18
C VAL A 101 7.62 -7.99 7.76
N LYS A 102 8.39 -8.68 6.90
CA LYS A 102 9.22 -9.82 7.29
C LYS A 102 10.62 -9.36 7.68
N LYS A 103 10.99 -9.55 8.94
CA LYS A 103 12.37 -9.34 9.42
C LYS A 103 13.16 -10.63 9.20
N ARG A 104 14.21 -10.54 8.38
CA ARG A 104 15.14 -11.64 8.11
C ARG A 104 16.54 -11.29 8.63
N LYS A 105 17.28 -12.31 9.09
CA LYS A 105 18.70 -12.18 9.47
C LYS A 105 19.44 -13.39 8.94
N GLY A 106 20.49 -13.18 8.13
CA GLY A 106 21.24 -14.25 7.49
C GLY A 106 20.36 -15.16 6.61
N GLY A 107 19.45 -14.57 5.82
CA GLY A 107 18.52 -15.31 4.94
C GLY A 107 17.36 -16.01 5.65
N LYS A 108 17.42 -16.21 6.97
CA LYS A 108 16.37 -16.87 7.76
C LYS A 108 15.31 -15.87 8.23
N LEU A 109 14.04 -16.27 8.15
CA LEU A 109 12.92 -15.51 8.69
C LEU A 109 12.97 -15.53 10.22
N GLN A 110 13.05 -14.35 10.85
CA GLN A 110 13.11 -14.21 12.30
C GLN A 110 11.77 -13.80 12.90
N LYS A 111 11.09 -12.84 12.25
CA LYS A 111 9.82 -12.30 12.73
C LYS A 111 8.97 -11.79 11.59
N VAL A 112 7.67 -11.98 11.69
CA VAL A 112 6.67 -11.30 10.86
C VAL A 112 6.04 -10.19 11.72
N VAL A 113 6.04 -8.96 11.22
CA VAL A 113 5.46 -7.80 11.90
C VAL A 113 4.32 -7.28 11.04
N ARG A 114 3.12 -7.23 11.61
CA ARG A 114 1.95 -6.59 11.01
C ARG A 114 1.90 -5.14 11.47
N LYS A 115 1.75 -4.21 10.53
CA LYS A 115 1.68 -2.78 10.82
C LYS A 115 0.44 -2.20 10.15
N VAL A 116 -0.42 -1.56 10.92
CA VAL A 116 -1.47 -0.70 10.37
C VAL A 116 -0.84 0.64 10.03
N ILE A 117 -1.07 1.13 8.80
CA ILE A 117 -0.50 2.37 8.28
C ILE A 117 -1.57 3.45 8.16
N PHE A 118 -2.75 3.10 7.65
CA PHE A 118 -3.93 3.98 7.58
C PHE A 118 -5.16 3.28 8.12
N GLY A 119 -6.08 4.07 8.67
CA GLY A 119 -7.33 3.62 9.25
C GLY A 119 -7.18 2.91 10.59
N GLU A 120 -8.33 2.59 11.17
CA GLU A 120 -8.47 1.84 12.42
C GLU A 120 -9.29 0.56 12.17
N ASP A 121 -9.35 -0.32 13.16
CA ASP A 121 -10.17 -1.54 13.13
C ASP A 121 -9.90 -2.46 11.91
N ILE A 122 -8.62 -2.70 11.61
CA ILE A 122 -8.22 -3.78 10.70
C ILE A 122 -7.95 -5.02 11.55
N GLU A 123 -8.73 -6.08 11.32
CA GLU A 123 -8.55 -7.31 12.06
C GLU A 123 -7.18 -7.94 11.75
N GLN A 124 -6.45 -8.37 12.78
CA GLN A 124 -5.10 -8.95 12.61
C GLN A 124 -5.08 -10.19 11.71
N LYS A 125 -6.21 -10.90 11.60
CA LYS A 125 -6.40 -12.06 10.72
C LYS A 125 -6.42 -11.68 9.23
N GLU A 126 -6.86 -10.46 8.91
CA GLU A 126 -6.96 -9.94 7.55
C GLU A 126 -5.61 -9.43 7.03
N ILE A 127 -4.73 -9.00 7.93
CA ILE A 127 -3.37 -8.54 7.59
C ILE A 127 -2.47 -9.75 7.30
N SER A 128 -2.58 -10.28 6.07
CA SER A 128 -1.87 -11.45 5.58
C SER A 128 -1.56 -11.37 4.09
N THR A 129 -0.34 -11.75 3.72
CA THR A 129 0.12 -11.89 2.32
C THR A 129 0.25 -13.34 1.88
N ASN A 130 -0.17 -14.31 2.72
CA ASN A 130 0.07 -15.74 2.48
C ASN A 130 -0.46 -16.24 1.14
N LEU A 131 -1.62 -15.74 0.69
CA LEU A 131 -2.27 -16.25 -0.52
C LEU A 131 -1.53 -15.84 -1.79
N ILE A 132 -1.15 -14.57 -1.90
CA ILE A 132 -0.34 -14.08 -3.02
C ILE A 132 1.07 -14.70 -2.99
N GLU A 133 1.65 -14.92 -1.82
CA GLU A 133 2.94 -15.61 -1.70
C GLU A 133 2.88 -17.05 -2.19
N ARG A 134 1.80 -17.77 -1.92
CA ARG A 134 1.57 -19.12 -2.49
C ARG A 134 1.38 -19.06 -3.99
N GLN A 135 0.62 -18.09 -4.48
CA GLN A 135 0.40 -17.90 -5.90
C GLN A 135 1.73 -17.62 -6.65
N ASN A 136 2.62 -16.83 -6.05
CA ASN A 136 3.95 -16.56 -6.59
C ASN A 136 4.81 -17.82 -6.71
N LEU A 137 4.60 -18.83 -5.85
CA LEU A 137 5.27 -20.14 -5.98
C LEU A 137 4.70 -20.98 -7.13
N THR A 138 3.46 -20.74 -7.54
CA THR A 138 2.80 -21.40 -8.67
C THR A 138 3.17 -20.76 -10.01
N PHE A 139 3.42 -19.45 -10.05
CA PHE A 139 3.86 -18.73 -11.26
C PHE A 139 5.32 -19.00 -11.66
N ARG A 140 6.02 -19.88 -10.93
CA ARG A 140 7.43 -20.16 -11.11
C ARG A 140 7.72 -20.99 -12.36
#